data_AF-A0A844CQA9-F1
#
_entry.id   AF-A0A844CQA9-F1
#
_cell.length_a   1.000
_cell.length_b   1.000
_cell.length_c   1.000
_cell.angle_alpha   90.00
_cell.angle_beta   90.00
_cell.angle_gamma   90.00
#
_symmetry.space_group_name_H-M   'P 1'
#
loop_
_entity.id
_entity.type
_entity.pdbx_description
1 polymer ?
#
loop_
_entity_poly.entity_id
_entity_poly.type
_entity_poly.pdbx_seq_one_letter_code
_entity_poly.pdbx_strand_id
1 'polypeptide(L)'
;MMFARSQVLAIVGCLFVSGCATKIPKEMVLKDPLNRVIESNVGSNVDKIRLACAKNMLAASPANHATDISTRVVSQGEITTIDVDAVLHISGSFSPPLPVTFNCSYKNGNIYQTHWTRGLK
;
A
#
# COMPACT_ATOMS: atom_id res chain seq x y z
N MET A 1 66.00 10.64 -19.52
CA MET A 1 65.80 10.43 -18.07
C MET A 1 64.55 11.17 -17.64
N MET A 2 63.71 10.47 -16.87
CA MET A 2 62.77 10.98 -15.84
C MET A 2 61.46 11.68 -16.25
N PHE A 3 60.37 10.90 -16.06
CA PHE A 3 59.13 11.18 -15.28
C PHE A 3 58.24 12.37 -15.71
N ALA A 4 56.90 12.34 -15.66
CA ALA A 4 55.95 11.43 -15.04
C ALA A 4 54.52 11.74 -15.54
N ARG A 5 53.71 10.68 -15.64
CA ARG A 5 52.31 10.53 -15.18
C ARG A 5 51.50 11.83 -15.00
N SER A 6 50.54 12.07 -15.90
CA SER A 6 49.37 12.91 -15.62
C SER A 6 48.12 12.02 -15.57
N GLN A 7 47.33 12.21 -14.53
CA GLN A 7 46.33 11.27 -14.05
C GLN A 7 44.99 11.43 -14.77
N VAL A 8 44.42 10.33 -15.26
CA VAL A 8 43.02 10.28 -15.66
C VAL A 8 42.20 9.95 -14.42
N LEU A 9 41.82 10.98 -13.67
CA LEU A 9 40.80 10.89 -12.63
C LEU A 9 39.43 11.01 -13.31
N ALA A 10 38.75 9.89 -13.57
CA ALA A 10 37.36 9.88 -14.01
C ALA A 10 36.44 9.64 -12.80
N ILE A 11 36.06 10.74 -12.15
CA ILE A 11 34.92 10.79 -11.22
C ILE A 11 33.71 11.26 -12.02
N VAL A 12 32.77 10.38 -12.34
CA VAL A 12 31.32 10.64 -12.44
C VAL A 12 30.66 9.24 -12.39
N GLY A 13 29.85 8.84 -11.43
CA GLY A 13 28.91 9.62 -10.62
C GLY A 13 27.53 8.99 -10.82
N CYS A 14 27.01 8.38 -9.75
CA CYS A 14 25.58 8.17 -9.49
C CYS A 14 24.79 7.27 -10.46
N LEU A 15 25.01 5.95 -10.38
CA LEU A 15 23.95 4.97 -10.62
C LEU A 15 23.04 4.88 -9.36
N PHE A 16 22.34 5.95 -9.01
CA PHE A 16 21.20 5.87 -8.08
C PHE A 16 19.95 5.53 -8.88
N VAL A 17 19.86 4.23 -9.20
CA VAL A 17 18.72 3.64 -9.89
C VAL A 17 17.52 3.70 -8.95
N SER A 18 16.57 4.56 -9.33
CA SER A 18 15.12 4.33 -9.22
C SER A 18 14.59 3.97 -7.83
N GLY A 19 14.16 4.99 -7.08
CA GLY A 19 13.08 4.80 -6.12
C GLY A 19 11.85 4.30 -6.86
N CYS A 20 11.62 2.99 -6.87
CA CYS A 20 10.39 2.38 -7.38
C CYS A 20 9.24 2.85 -6.49
N ALA A 21 8.57 3.94 -6.89
CA ALA A 21 7.35 4.40 -6.26
C ALA A 21 6.35 3.24 -6.33
N THR A 22 5.94 2.73 -5.16
CA THR A 22 5.01 1.60 -5.10
C THR A 22 3.64 2.13 -5.51
N LYS A 23 3.30 1.94 -6.79
CA LYS A 23 1.98 2.34 -7.31
C LYS A 23 0.92 1.38 -6.76
N ILE A 24 -0.10 1.96 -6.14
CA ILE A 24 -1.25 1.21 -5.66
C ILE A 24 -2.15 0.96 -6.87
N PRO A 25 -2.49 -0.30 -7.17
CA PRO A 25 -3.34 -0.61 -8.30
C PRO A 25 -4.76 -0.09 -8.05
N LYS A 26 -5.44 0.35 -9.13
CA LYS A 26 -6.84 0.80 -9.05
C LYS A 26 -7.83 -0.36 -8.85
N GLU A 27 -7.39 -1.58 -9.12
CA GLU A 27 -8.18 -2.80 -9.02
C GLU A 27 -7.35 -3.89 -8.31
N MET A 28 -7.99 -4.67 -7.45
CA MET A 28 -7.35 -5.76 -6.72
C MET A 28 -8.27 -6.96 -6.63
N VAL A 29 -7.73 -8.13 -6.95
CA VAL A 29 -8.38 -9.42 -6.76
C VAL A 29 -7.65 -10.17 -5.65
N LEU A 30 -8.42 -10.76 -4.74
CA LEU A 30 -7.89 -11.57 -3.66
C LEU A 30 -7.38 -12.88 -4.26
N LYS A 31 -6.07 -13.11 -4.17
CA LYS A 31 -5.42 -14.29 -4.78
C LYS A 31 -5.89 -15.60 -4.16
N ASP A 32 -6.13 -15.61 -2.86
CA ASP A 32 -6.62 -16.76 -2.11
C ASP A 32 -7.78 -16.33 -1.21
N PRO A 33 -9.03 -16.52 -1.65
CA PRO A 33 -10.22 -16.19 -0.88
C PRO A 33 -10.34 -16.94 0.45
N LEU A 34 -9.71 -18.11 0.57
CA LEU A 34 -9.82 -18.99 1.74
C LEU A 34 -8.76 -18.67 2.80
N ASN A 35 -7.63 -18.05 2.41
CA ASN A 35 -6.55 -17.67 3.32
C ASN A 35 -6.33 -16.15 3.35
N ARG A 36 -7.18 -15.44 4.09
CA ARG A 36 -7.12 -13.99 4.26
C ARG A 36 -6.17 -13.62 5.39
N VAL A 37 -5.03 -13.03 5.04
CA VAL A 37 -4.00 -12.60 5.99
C VAL A 37 -3.93 -11.08 6.03
N ILE A 38 -4.01 -10.50 7.23
CA ILE A 38 -3.77 -9.08 7.47
C ILE A 38 -2.26 -8.84 7.62
N GLU A 39 -1.69 -8.04 6.73
CA GLU A 39 -0.30 -7.63 6.76
C GLU A 39 -0.10 -6.68 7.96
N SER A 40 0.53 -7.19 9.02
CA SER A 40 0.64 -6.50 10.31
C SER A 40 1.92 -5.68 10.48
N ASN A 41 2.99 -5.99 9.73
CA ASN A 41 4.26 -5.25 9.75
C ASN A 41 4.69 -4.90 8.32
N VAL A 42 4.79 -3.61 8.04
CA VAL A 42 5.03 -3.06 6.69
C VAL A 42 6.21 -2.10 6.64
N GLY A 43 6.82 -1.84 7.80
CA GLY A 43 7.86 -0.83 7.99
C GLY A 43 7.34 0.61 7.93
N SER A 44 8.23 1.58 7.78
CA SER A 44 7.92 3.02 7.84
C SER A 44 7.68 3.68 6.47
N ASN A 45 7.77 2.94 5.37
CA ASN A 45 7.59 3.51 4.04
C ASN A 45 6.11 3.75 3.76
N VAL A 46 5.73 5.00 3.53
CA VAL A 46 4.33 5.42 3.33
C VAL A 46 3.66 4.71 2.15
N ASP A 47 4.36 4.53 1.02
CA ASP A 47 3.77 3.85 -0.14
C ASP A 47 3.50 2.37 0.16
N LYS A 48 4.40 1.72 0.90
CA LYS A 48 4.17 0.35 1.40
C LYS A 48 3.00 0.29 2.37
N ILE A 49 2.89 1.24 3.29
CA ILE A 49 1.78 1.34 4.24
C ILE A 49 0.45 1.51 3.51
N ARG A 50 0.40 2.38 2.49
CA ARG A 50 -0.81 2.60 1.69
C ARG A 50 -1.21 1.35 0.91
N LEU A 51 -0.25 0.68 0.27
CA LEU A 51 -0.50 -0.58 -0.42
C LEU A 51 -1.00 -1.67 0.55
N ALA A 52 -0.36 -1.81 1.70
CA ALA A 52 -0.75 -2.77 2.71
C ALA A 52 -2.15 -2.49 3.27
N CYS A 53 -2.51 -1.22 3.49
CA CYS A 53 -3.86 -0.88 3.91
C CYS A 53 -4.90 -1.27 2.84
N ALA A 54 -4.62 -1.07 1.56
CA ALA A 54 -5.50 -1.50 0.47
C ALA A 54 -5.64 -3.04 0.39
N LYS A 55 -4.54 -3.79 0.62
CA LYS A 55 -4.61 -5.26 0.73
C LYS A 55 -5.43 -5.70 1.95
N ASN A 56 -5.19 -5.07 3.09
CA ASN A 56 -5.87 -5.38 4.35
C ASN A 56 -7.36 -5.08 4.27
N MET A 57 -7.76 -4.01 3.57
CA MET A 57 -9.16 -3.73 3.24
C MET A 57 -9.80 -4.93 2.54
N LEU A 58 -9.20 -5.42 1.46
CA LEU A 58 -9.76 -6.54 0.70
C LEU A 58 -9.82 -7.82 1.55
N ALA A 59 -8.75 -8.12 2.29
CA ALA A 59 -8.69 -9.27 3.19
C ALA A 59 -9.68 -9.20 4.37
N ALA A 60 -9.99 -8.00 4.87
CA ALA A 60 -10.97 -7.76 5.93
C ALA A 60 -12.42 -7.67 5.44
N SER A 61 -12.65 -7.67 4.12
CA SER A 61 -13.99 -7.54 3.52
C SER A 61 -14.52 -8.89 3.05
N PRO A 62 -15.84 -9.13 2.94
CA PRO A 62 -16.36 -10.36 2.34
C PRO A 62 -16.08 -10.48 0.82
N ALA A 63 -15.63 -9.42 0.16
CA ALA A 63 -15.37 -9.41 -1.27
C ALA A 63 -14.06 -10.11 -1.67
N ASN A 64 -14.04 -10.62 -2.89
CA ASN A 64 -12.84 -11.19 -3.52
C ASN A 64 -12.25 -10.24 -4.57
N HIS A 65 -12.93 -9.14 -4.87
CA HIS A 65 -12.53 -8.17 -5.87
C HIS A 65 -12.90 -6.75 -5.40
N ALA A 66 -12.04 -5.78 -5.70
CA ALA A 66 -12.27 -4.37 -5.45
C ALA A 66 -11.80 -3.53 -6.64
N THR A 67 -12.56 -2.49 -6.98
CA THR A 67 -12.25 -1.51 -8.02
C THR A 67 -12.23 -0.09 -7.46
N ASP A 68 -11.83 0.87 -8.29
CA ASP A 68 -11.76 2.30 -7.94
C ASP A 68 -10.98 2.58 -6.66
N ILE A 69 -9.91 1.79 -6.45
CA ILE A 69 -9.09 1.89 -5.24
C ILE A 69 -8.31 3.20 -5.27
N SER A 70 -8.56 4.02 -4.27
CA SER A 70 -7.85 5.26 -4.00
C SER A 70 -7.41 5.27 -2.55
N THR A 71 -6.23 5.83 -2.28
CA THR A 71 -5.73 5.94 -0.92
C THR A 71 -5.33 7.36 -0.61
N ARG A 72 -5.61 7.80 0.62
CA ARG A 72 -5.20 9.10 1.13
C ARG A 72 -4.54 8.95 2.49
N VAL A 73 -3.48 9.71 2.73
CA VAL A 73 -2.87 9.84 4.06
C VAL A 73 -3.73 10.83 4.83
N VAL A 74 -4.31 10.40 5.94
CA VAL A 74 -5.13 11.24 6.83
C VAL A 74 -4.24 11.93 7.87
N SER A 75 -3.26 11.21 8.40
CA SER A 75 -2.28 11.72 9.35
C SER A 75 -0.93 11.02 9.18
N GLN A 76 0.14 11.73 9.51
CA GLN A 76 1.51 11.22 9.51
C GLN A 76 2.23 11.76 10.75
N GLY A 77 2.89 10.87 11.51
CA GLY A 77 3.51 11.19 12.79
C GLY A 77 3.78 9.93 13.59
N GLU A 78 3.54 9.98 14.92
CA GLU A 78 3.62 8.78 15.78
C GLU A 78 2.70 7.66 15.29
N ILE A 79 1.50 8.04 14.84
CA ILE A 79 0.53 7.17 14.19
C ILE A 79 0.33 7.68 12.76
N THR A 80 0.54 6.81 11.78
CA THR A 80 0.23 7.07 10.38
C THR A 80 -1.13 6.46 10.06
N THR A 81 -2.09 7.29 9.69
CA THR A 81 -3.44 6.83 9.35
C THR A 81 -3.68 6.98 7.85
N ILE A 82 -4.11 5.90 7.22
CA ILE A 82 -4.47 5.84 5.80
C ILE A 82 -5.95 5.52 5.68
N ASP A 83 -6.64 6.25 4.82
CA ASP A 83 -7.96 5.85 4.33
C ASP A 83 -7.83 5.28 2.93
N VAL A 84 -8.57 4.20 2.69
CA VAL A 84 -8.73 3.56 1.38
C VAL A 84 -10.19 3.66 0.98
N ASP A 85 -10.47 4.37 -0.11
CA ASP A 85 -11.76 4.32 -0.76
C ASP A 85 -11.72 3.27 -1.86
N ALA A 86 -12.77 2.47 -1.98
CA ALA A 86 -12.89 1.48 -3.04
C ALA A 86 -14.36 1.10 -3.27
N VAL A 87 -14.60 0.33 -4.33
CA VAL A 87 -15.86 -0.36 -4.58
C VAL A 87 -15.62 -1.86 -4.47
N LEU A 88 -16.28 -2.51 -3.52
CA LEU A 88 -16.16 -3.95 -3.28
C LEU A 88 -17.16 -4.73 -4.13
N HIS A 89 -16.69 -5.82 -4.73
CA HIS A 89 -17.48 -6.76 -5.50
C HIS A 89 -17.56 -8.08 -4.74
N ILE A 90 -18.68 -8.27 -4.04
CA ILE A 90 -18.91 -9.45 -3.20
C ILE A 90 -19.34 -10.61 -4.09
N SER A 91 -18.63 -11.74 -4.00
CA SER A 91 -18.97 -12.95 -4.72
C SER A 91 -20.29 -13.55 -4.19
N GLY A 92 -21.29 -13.64 -5.07
CA GLY A 92 -22.63 -14.15 -4.80
C GLY A 92 -23.60 -13.63 -5.88
N SER A 93 -24.67 -14.37 -6.18
CA SER A 93 -25.43 -14.17 -7.43
C SER A 93 -26.09 -12.80 -7.62
N PHE A 94 -26.20 -11.95 -6.61
CA PHE A 94 -26.90 -10.66 -6.73
C PHE A 94 -26.40 -9.55 -5.77
N SER A 95 -25.13 -9.58 -5.37
CA SER A 95 -24.61 -8.52 -4.51
C SER A 95 -24.21 -7.29 -5.35
N PRO A 96 -24.89 -6.13 -5.20
CA PRO A 96 -24.50 -4.93 -5.92
C PRO A 96 -23.10 -4.47 -5.47
N PRO A 97 -22.35 -3.76 -6.33
CA PRO A 97 -21.07 -3.16 -5.94
C PRO A 97 -21.25 -2.25 -4.72
N LEU A 98 -20.41 -2.44 -3.70
CA LEU A 98 -20.52 -1.73 -2.44
C LEU A 98 -19.39 -0.71 -2.29
N PRO A 99 -19.66 0.60 -2.38
CA PRO A 99 -18.66 1.61 -2.15
C PRO A 99 -18.33 1.70 -0.65
N VAL A 100 -17.05 1.57 -0.32
CA VAL A 100 -16.55 1.52 1.06
C VAL A 100 -15.47 2.56 1.31
N THR A 101 -15.21 2.80 2.60
CA THR A 101 -14.00 3.47 3.05
C THR A 101 -13.44 2.69 4.24
N PHE A 102 -12.18 2.30 4.15
CA PHE A 102 -11.46 1.53 5.16
C PHE A 102 -10.32 2.34 5.73
N ASN A 103 -10.27 2.46 7.05
CA ASN A 103 -9.24 3.19 7.77
C ASN A 103 -8.24 2.20 8.36
N CYS A 104 -6.96 2.43 8.13
CA CYS A 104 -5.87 1.73 8.81
C CYS A 104 -4.98 2.73 9.54
N SER A 105 -4.76 2.50 10.82
CA SER A 105 -3.79 3.23 11.63
C SER A 105 -2.58 2.36 11.91
N TYR A 106 -1.39 2.90 11.68
CA TYR A 106 -0.12 2.23 11.87
C TYR A 106 0.73 2.97 12.89
N LYS A 107 1.34 2.24 13.83
CA LYS A 107 2.29 2.77 14.81
C LYS A 107 3.62 2.02 14.65
N ASN A 108 4.71 2.75 14.47
CA ASN A 108 6.04 2.17 14.25
C ASN A 108 6.08 1.12 13.11
N GLY A 109 5.33 1.36 12.03
CA GLY A 109 5.23 0.45 10.88
C GLY A 109 4.44 -0.84 11.13
N ASN A 110 3.81 -0.97 12.29
CA ASN A 110 2.90 -2.07 12.60
C ASN A 110 1.46 -1.58 12.58
N ILE A 111 0.54 -2.45 12.17
CA ILE A 111 -0.89 -2.14 12.22
C ILE A 111 -1.31 -1.99 13.68
N TYR A 112 -1.88 -0.83 14.00
CA TYR A 112 -2.35 -0.49 15.34
C TYR A 112 -3.85 -0.72 15.45
N GLN A 113 -4.61 -0.24 14.46
CA GLN A 113 -6.06 -0.37 14.42
C GLN A 113 -6.56 -0.35 12.98
N THR A 114 -7.67 -1.03 12.71
CA THR A 114 -8.43 -0.89 11.46
C THR A 114 -9.92 -0.79 11.75
N HIS A 115 -10.67 -0.11 10.88
CA HIS A 115 -12.12 -0.07 10.94
C HIS A 115 -12.73 0.40 9.62
N TRP A 116 -13.99 0.06 9.38
CA TRP A 116 -14.79 0.56 8.28
C TRP A 116 -15.42 1.91 8.65
N THR A 117 -15.10 2.97 7.91
CA THR A 117 -15.70 4.30 8.13
C THR A 117 -16.94 4.51 7.26
N ARG A 118 -17.13 3.68 6.21
CA ARG A 118 -18.29 3.69 5.32
C ARG A 118 -18.56 2.31 4.69
N GLY A 119 -19.83 1.98 4.47
CA GLY A 119 -20.27 0.78 3.74
C GLY A 119 -20.47 -0.45 4.62
N LEU A 120 -19.39 -1.02 5.16
CA LEU A 120 -19.38 -2.29 5.91
C LEU A 120 -19.40 -2.11 7.45
N LYS A 121 -20.17 -1.14 7.96
CA LYS A 121 -20.29 -0.90 9.42
C LYS A 121 -21.13 -1.94 10.13
#